data_AF-A0A813HEU3-F1
#
_entry.id   AF-A0A813HEU3-F1
#
_cell.length_a   1.000
_cell.length_b   1.000
_cell.length_c   1.000
_cell.angle_alpha   90.00
_cell.angle_beta   90.00
_cell.angle_gamma   90.00
#
_symmetry.space_group_name_H-M   'P 1'
#
loop_
_entity.id
_entity.type
_entity.pdbx_description
1 polymer ?
#
loop_
_entity_poly.entity_id
_entity_poly.type
_entity_poly.pdbx_seq_one_letter_code
_entity_poly.pdbx_strand_id
1 'polypeptide(L)'
;VVTKEKIDEAAEIYAEHFGDGVTPNPGMFYREGWDYILAKHGGVLPIEIKAVPEGMVIPNKTVLFTMVNTDPKCFWLTNFLETLLVQVWYPMTVCSNSRFQKISIAKYLEATGLTDWAAPNGTAFKLHDFGYRGVSSVESAAIGGCAHLVNFLGTDTVAAMICASRYYGATKAAGGSVPASEHSTITSWGVDGECAAMKNMLEQYPTGIVACVSDSFDLFRACKDYWGTELKDLIKGRISGEKFGRLVVRPDSGDPAEICTQIIKILLEQFKEDVTVTSTGHKMLPPYIRVLQGDGVDWEAIPHILQTLMDNGIAADNIGFGSGGALLQKLNRDTFKCAFKCADIIINGKSREVFKDPGG
;
A
#
# COMPACT_ATOMS: atom_id res chain seq x y z
N VAL A 1 2.15 6.04 -29.17
CA VAL A 1 2.02 6.16 -30.64
C VAL A 1 2.53 4.86 -31.28
N VAL A 2 1.77 4.32 -32.24
CA VAL A 2 2.14 3.20 -33.11
C VAL A 2 3.20 3.68 -34.10
N THR A 3 4.23 2.88 -34.34
CA THR A 3 5.29 3.20 -35.32
C THR A 3 5.49 2.05 -36.27
N LYS A 4 6.18 2.31 -37.39
CA LYS A 4 6.41 1.29 -38.40
C LYS A 4 7.19 0.10 -37.84
N GLU A 5 8.22 0.41 -37.05
CA GLU A 5 9.11 -0.55 -36.40
C GLU A 5 8.32 -1.48 -35.46
N LYS A 6 7.41 -0.92 -34.65
CA LYS A 6 6.56 -1.72 -33.76
C LYS A 6 5.60 -2.65 -34.51
N ILE A 7 5.08 -2.20 -35.65
CA ILE A 7 4.19 -3.02 -36.49
C ILE A 7 4.98 -4.19 -37.08
N ASP A 8 6.18 -3.92 -37.60
CA ASP A 8 7.01 -4.94 -38.23
C ASP A 8 7.55 -5.94 -37.19
N GLU A 9 8.02 -5.48 -36.02
CA GLU A 9 8.40 -6.33 -34.89
C GLU A 9 7.23 -7.22 -34.41
N ALA A 10 6.04 -6.64 -34.24
CA ALA A 10 4.87 -7.43 -33.86
C ALA A 10 4.49 -8.46 -34.93
N ALA A 11 4.56 -8.10 -36.22
CA ALA A 11 4.24 -9.05 -37.29
C ALA A 11 5.18 -10.26 -37.27
N GLU A 12 6.48 -10.05 -37.05
CA GLU A 12 7.47 -11.12 -36.95
C GLU A 12 7.20 -12.03 -35.75
N ILE A 13 7.05 -11.44 -34.56
CA ILE A 13 6.80 -12.21 -33.31
C ILE A 13 5.48 -12.99 -33.41
N TYR A 14 4.42 -12.38 -33.93
CA TYR A 14 3.12 -13.05 -34.07
C TYR A 14 3.20 -14.19 -35.07
N ALA A 15 3.92 -14.03 -36.18
CA ALA A 15 4.07 -15.08 -37.17
C ALA A 15 4.73 -16.33 -36.57
N GLU A 16 5.77 -16.16 -35.74
CA GLU A 16 6.38 -17.28 -35.01
C GLU A 16 5.45 -17.84 -33.94
N HIS A 17 4.85 -16.98 -33.12
CA HIS A 17 4.00 -17.39 -32.00
C HIS A 17 2.77 -18.21 -32.44
N PHE A 18 2.19 -17.88 -33.59
CA PHE A 18 1.03 -18.57 -34.16
C PHE A 18 1.39 -19.61 -35.23
N GLY A 19 2.68 -19.89 -35.42
CA GLY A 19 3.18 -20.98 -36.28
C GLY A 19 3.01 -22.36 -35.64
N ASP A 20 3.50 -23.39 -36.33
CA ASP A 20 3.52 -24.78 -35.83
C ASP A 20 4.86 -25.19 -35.20
N GLY A 21 5.74 -24.22 -34.95
CA GLY A 21 7.11 -24.41 -34.48
C GLY A 21 8.15 -24.66 -35.58
N VAL A 22 7.73 -24.84 -36.83
CA VAL A 22 8.60 -25.00 -38.01
C VAL A 22 8.27 -23.96 -39.09
N THR A 23 6.99 -23.69 -39.29
CA THR A 23 6.44 -22.78 -40.29
C THR A 23 5.76 -21.60 -39.60
N PRO A 24 6.23 -20.36 -39.80
CA PRO A 24 5.54 -19.17 -39.30
C PRO A 24 4.15 -19.01 -39.94
N ASN A 25 3.21 -18.45 -39.18
CA ASN A 25 1.86 -18.14 -39.64
C ASN A 25 1.61 -16.61 -39.66
N PRO A 26 2.03 -15.90 -40.71
CA PRO A 26 1.90 -14.45 -40.80
C PRO A 26 0.44 -13.97 -40.88
N GLY A 27 -0.51 -14.87 -41.17
CA GLY A 27 -1.94 -14.51 -41.32
C GLY A 27 -2.64 -14.12 -40.02
N MET A 28 -2.04 -14.38 -38.86
CA MET A 28 -2.68 -14.15 -37.57
C MET A 28 -2.51 -12.73 -37.01
N PHE A 29 -1.61 -11.93 -37.58
CA PHE A 29 -1.44 -10.53 -37.20
C PHE A 29 -2.23 -9.60 -38.14
N TYR A 30 -3.14 -8.79 -37.59
CA TYR A 30 -3.94 -7.87 -38.40
C TYR A 30 -3.17 -6.60 -38.80
N ARG A 31 -2.15 -6.77 -39.65
CA ARG A 31 -1.24 -5.71 -40.06
C ARG A 31 -1.93 -4.55 -40.77
N GLU A 32 -2.91 -4.84 -41.63
CA GLU A 32 -3.68 -3.82 -42.38
C GLU A 32 -4.33 -2.81 -41.42
N GLY A 33 -4.92 -3.28 -40.32
CA GLY A 33 -5.53 -2.41 -39.31
C GLY A 33 -4.52 -1.49 -38.63
N TRP A 34 -3.33 -2.00 -38.29
CA TRP A 34 -2.27 -1.21 -37.67
C TRP A 34 -1.61 -0.22 -38.63
N ASP A 35 -1.32 -0.64 -39.86
CA ASP A 35 -0.81 0.25 -40.92
C ASP A 35 -1.84 1.37 -41.22
N TYR A 36 -3.15 1.06 -41.19
CA TYR A 36 -4.21 2.07 -41.30
C TYR A 36 -4.16 3.10 -40.15
N ILE A 37 -4.02 2.66 -38.90
CA ILE A 37 -3.90 3.57 -37.74
C ILE A 37 -2.65 4.46 -37.90
N LEU A 38 -1.53 3.90 -38.33
CA LEU A 38 -0.31 4.67 -38.58
C LEU A 38 -0.52 5.73 -39.67
N ALA A 39 -1.07 5.34 -40.83
CA ALA A 39 -1.23 6.22 -41.98
C ALA A 39 -2.34 7.28 -41.79
N LYS A 40 -3.49 6.90 -41.23
CA LYS A 40 -4.66 7.77 -41.11
C LYS A 40 -4.63 8.65 -39.87
N HIS A 41 -4.18 8.10 -38.74
CA HIS A 41 -4.24 8.74 -37.42
C HIS A 41 -2.85 9.10 -36.88
N GLY A 42 -1.79 9.01 -37.71
CA GLY A 42 -0.42 9.32 -37.30
C GLY A 42 0.09 8.39 -36.18
N GLY A 43 -0.46 7.19 -36.08
CA GLY A 43 -0.16 6.23 -35.01
C GLY A 43 -0.84 6.53 -33.67
N VAL A 44 -1.72 7.53 -33.59
CA VAL A 44 -2.59 7.76 -32.42
C VAL A 44 -3.76 6.80 -32.48
N LEU A 45 -4.10 6.17 -31.36
CA LEU A 45 -5.21 5.21 -31.30
C LEU A 45 -6.55 5.96 -31.39
N PRO A 46 -7.42 5.67 -32.37
CA PRO A 46 -8.73 6.32 -32.51
C PRO A 46 -9.73 5.72 -31.52
N ILE A 47 -9.52 6.04 -30.24
CA ILE A 47 -10.29 5.55 -29.10
C ILE A 47 -10.72 6.74 -28.24
N GLU A 48 -11.94 6.67 -27.71
CA GLU A 48 -12.45 7.58 -26.68
C GLU A 48 -12.69 6.77 -25.40
N ILE A 49 -12.14 7.24 -24.28
CA ILE A 49 -12.37 6.68 -22.95
C ILE A 49 -13.10 7.73 -22.12
N LYS A 50 -14.23 7.35 -21.51
CA LYS A 50 -14.91 8.15 -20.48
C LYS A 50 -14.78 7.43 -19.16
N ALA A 51 -14.27 8.09 -18.14
CA ALA A 51 -14.10 7.51 -16.81
C ALA A 51 -14.76 8.38 -15.74
N VAL A 52 -15.17 7.76 -14.65
CA VAL A 52 -15.44 8.49 -13.41
C VAL A 52 -14.16 9.19 -12.94
N PRO A 53 -14.25 10.36 -12.26
CA PRO A 53 -13.05 11.00 -11.71
C PRO A 53 -12.29 10.06 -10.78
N GLU A 54 -10.96 10.02 -10.92
CA GLU A 54 -10.09 9.25 -10.04
C GLU A 54 -10.22 9.71 -8.57
N GLY A 55 -10.06 8.77 -7.63
CA GLY A 55 -10.25 9.02 -6.20
C GLY A 55 -11.69 8.92 -5.70
N MET A 56 -12.67 8.72 -6.59
CA MET A 56 -14.06 8.51 -6.19
C MET A 56 -14.31 7.14 -5.56
N VAL A 57 -15.16 7.11 -4.54
CA VAL A 57 -15.61 5.88 -3.88
C VAL A 57 -16.93 5.46 -4.51
N ILE A 58 -16.88 4.42 -5.34
CA ILE A 58 -18.02 3.97 -6.15
C ILE A 58 -18.45 2.55 -5.71
N PRO A 59 -19.77 2.27 -5.56
CA PRO A 59 -20.25 0.94 -5.26
C PRO A 59 -19.90 -0.09 -6.32
N ASN A 60 -19.73 -1.35 -5.90
CA ASN A 60 -19.56 -2.48 -6.83
C ASN A 60 -20.72 -2.57 -7.83
N LYS A 61 -20.45 -3.12 -9.02
CA LYS A 61 -21.41 -3.24 -10.14
C LYS A 61 -21.86 -1.90 -10.74
N THR A 62 -21.02 -0.88 -10.62
CA THR A 62 -21.20 0.41 -11.32
C THR A 62 -20.14 0.55 -12.41
N VAL A 63 -20.49 1.16 -13.54
CA VAL A 63 -19.54 1.43 -14.63
C VAL A 63 -18.50 2.44 -14.15
N LEU A 64 -17.22 2.10 -14.32
CA LEU A 64 -16.10 2.95 -13.91
C LEU A 64 -15.53 3.72 -15.09
N PHE A 65 -15.41 3.05 -16.23
CA PHE A 65 -15.09 3.68 -17.50
C PHE A 65 -15.73 2.92 -18.65
N THR A 66 -15.94 3.63 -19.76
CA THR A 66 -16.33 3.08 -21.06
C THR A 66 -15.25 3.40 -22.08
N MET A 67 -15.14 2.55 -23.09
CA MET A 67 -14.21 2.74 -24.20
C MET A 67 -14.92 2.43 -25.52
N VAL A 68 -14.77 3.33 -26.50
CA VAL A 68 -15.32 3.16 -27.84
C VAL A 68 -14.26 3.51 -28.88
N ASN A 69 -14.29 2.86 -30.04
CA ASN A 69 -13.52 3.32 -31.20
C ASN A 69 -14.20 4.55 -31.83
N THR A 70 -13.40 5.52 -32.26
CA THR A 70 -13.88 6.75 -32.91
C THR A 70 -13.78 6.69 -34.44
N ASP A 71 -13.14 5.65 -34.97
CA ASP A 71 -13.11 5.32 -36.40
C ASP A 71 -13.75 3.93 -36.63
N PRO A 72 -14.78 3.79 -37.48
CA PRO A 72 -15.43 2.51 -37.76
C PRO A 72 -14.50 1.41 -38.27
N LYS A 73 -13.37 1.73 -38.92
CA LYS A 73 -12.37 0.72 -39.35
C LYS A 73 -11.55 0.14 -38.19
N CYS A 74 -11.67 0.71 -37.00
CA CYS A 74 -10.93 0.32 -35.79
C CYS A 74 -11.82 -0.37 -34.74
N PHE A 75 -12.96 -0.97 -35.14
CA PHE A 75 -13.87 -1.66 -34.22
C PHE A 75 -13.21 -2.76 -33.38
N TRP A 76 -12.21 -3.45 -33.96
CA TRP A 76 -11.45 -4.53 -33.30
C TRP A 76 -10.51 -4.01 -32.19
N LEU A 77 -10.14 -2.73 -32.23
CA LEU A 77 -9.16 -2.13 -31.33
C LEU A 77 -9.68 -2.03 -29.89
N THR A 78 -10.99 -1.84 -29.72
CA THR A 78 -11.62 -1.69 -28.39
C THR A 78 -11.29 -2.89 -27.50
N ASN A 79 -11.56 -4.12 -27.93
CA ASN A 79 -11.22 -5.30 -27.12
C ASN A 79 -9.75 -5.72 -27.24
N PHE A 80 -9.02 -5.30 -28.27
CA PHE A 80 -7.55 -5.48 -28.29
C PHE A 80 -6.89 -4.81 -27.07
N LEU A 81 -7.39 -3.66 -26.65
CA LEU A 81 -6.88 -2.91 -25.49
C LEU A 81 -7.40 -3.42 -24.14
N GLU A 82 -8.31 -4.39 -24.11
CA GLU A 82 -8.91 -4.93 -22.88
C GLU A 82 -7.84 -5.39 -21.89
N THR A 83 -6.87 -6.18 -22.35
CA THR A 83 -5.83 -6.76 -21.48
C THR A 83 -5.02 -5.69 -20.77
N LEU A 84 -4.71 -4.59 -21.43
CA LEU A 84 -3.97 -3.48 -20.84
C LEU A 84 -4.86 -2.68 -19.87
N LEU A 85 -6.06 -2.29 -20.29
CA LEU A 85 -6.93 -1.45 -19.45
C LEU A 85 -7.49 -2.18 -18.24
N VAL A 86 -7.70 -3.50 -18.31
CA VAL A 86 -8.14 -4.28 -17.15
C VAL A 86 -7.09 -4.24 -16.04
N GLN A 87 -5.80 -4.01 -16.32
CA GLN A 87 -4.75 -3.89 -15.29
C GLN A 87 -5.02 -2.78 -14.25
N VAL A 88 -5.90 -1.82 -14.56
CA VAL A 88 -6.42 -0.83 -13.60
C VAL A 88 -7.05 -1.50 -12.37
N TRP A 89 -7.43 -2.78 -12.45
CA TRP A 89 -7.83 -3.58 -11.28
C TRP A 89 -6.82 -3.48 -10.13
N TYR A 90 -5.52 -3.45 -10.43
CA TYR A 90 -4.47 -3.49 -9.42
C TYR A 90 -4.45 -2.22 -8.54
N PRO A 91 -4.21 -1.00 -9.07
CA PRO A 91 -4.23 0.21 -8.26
C PRO A 91 -5.59 0.43 -7.58
N MET A 92 -6.70 0.10 -8.25
CA MET A 92 -8.03 0.18 -7.64
C MET A 92 -8.18 -0.71 -6.41
N THR A 93 -7.72 -1.97 -6.52
CA THR A 93 -7.82 -2.95 -5.44
C THR A 93 -6.91 -2.57 -4.27
N VAL A 94 -5.68 -2.14 -4.55
CA VAL A 94 -4.75 -1.65 -3.51
C VAL A 94 -5.34 -0.45 -2.78
N CYS A 95 -5.79 0.57 -3.52
CA CYS A 95 -6.38 1.78 -2.93
C CYS A 95 -7.62 1.44 -2.09
N SER A 96 -8.50 0.57 -2.59
CA SER A 96 -9.72 0.17 -1.88
C SER A 96 -9.40 -0.65 -0.62
N ASN A 97 -8.49 -1.63 -0.71
CA ASN A 97 -8.01 -2.42 0.42
C ASN A 97 -7.39 -1.52 1.50
N SER A 98 -6.51 -0.61 1.10
CA SER A 98 -5.90 0.37 1.99
C SER A 98 -6.97 1.26 2.65
N ARG A 99 -7.97 1.72 1.90
CA ARG A 99 -9.08 2.52 2.44
C ARG A 99 -9.90 1.74 3.48
N PHE A 100 -10.19 0.46 3.27
CA PHE A 100 -10.91 -0.36 4.24
C PHE A 100 -10.11 -0.52 5.55
N GLN A 101 -8.79 -0.69 5.46
CA GLN A 101 -7.91 -0.66 6.63
C GLN A 101 -7.94 0.70 7.34
N LYS A 102 -7.94 1.82 6.59
CA LYS A 102 -8.08 3.17 7.15
C LYS A 102 -9.37 3.36 7.95
N ILE A 103 -10.50 2.88 7.41
CA ILE A 103 -11.80 2.94 8.08
C ILE A 103 -11.79 2.10 9.36
N SER A 104 -11.22 0.89 9.29
CA SER A 104 -11.07 0.02 10.46
C SER A 104 -10.25 0.71 11.56
N ILE A 105 -9.06 1.23 11.22
CA ILE A 105 -8.21 1.95 12.16
C ILE A 105 -8.95 3.15 12.77
N ALA A 106 -9.62 3.96 11.94
CA ALA A 106 -10.36 5.14 12.40
C ALA A 106 -11.42 4.79 13.46
N LYS A 107 -12.19 3.71 13.22
CA LYS A 107 -13.21 3.23 14.18
C LYS A 107 -12.61 2.97 15.57
N TYR A 108 -11.46 2.31 15.64
CA TYR A 108 -10.84 1.99 16.93
C TYR A 108 -10.13 3.18 17.57
N LEU A 109 -9.54 4.08 16.77
CA LEU A 109 -9.01 5.35 17.29
C LEU A 109 -10.11 6.16 17.96
N GLU A 110 -11.26 6.31 17.32
CA GLU A 110 -12.41 7.02 17.87
C GLU A 110 -12.96 6.32 19.12
N ALA A 111 -13.20 5.00 19.06
CA ALA A 111 -13.71 4.22 20.19
C ALA A 111 -12.79 4.28 21.43
N THR A 112 -11.49 4.45 21.21
CA THR A 112 -10.49 4.56 22.28
C THR A 112 -10.09 6.01 22.60
N GLY A 113 -10.88 7.00 22.16
CA GLY A 113 -10.84 8.36 22.66
C GLY A 113 -9.92 9.33 21.90
N LEU A 114 -9.51 9.01 20.67
CA LEU A 114 -8.80 9.96 19.82
C LEU A 114 -9.73 11.11 19.40
N THR A 115 -9.30 12.35 19.63
CA THR A 115 -10.02 13.56 19.24
C THR A 115 -9.28 14.42 18.22
N ASP A 116 -7.96 14.30 18.12
CA ASP A 116 -7.15 15.06 17.17
C ASP A 116 -6.93 14.26 15.88
N TRP A 117 -7.59 14.71 14.81
CA TRP A 117 -7.57 14.08 13.49
C TRP A 117 -6.67 14.79 12.48
N ALA A 118 -6.06 15.92 12.85
CA ALA A 118 -5.19 16.66 11.95
C ALA A 118 -3.86 15.93 11.78
N ALA A 119 -3.37 15.80 10.54
CA ALA A 119 -2.05 15.23 10.29
C ALA A 119 -0.97 16.02 11.08
N PRO A 120 0.00 15.34 11.72
CA PRO A 120 0.34 13.92 11.55
C PRO A 120 -0.45 12.93 12.44
N ASN A 121 -1.44 13.39 13.21
CA ASN A 121 -2.29 12.55 14.06
C ASN A 121 -3.38 11.82 13.24
N GLY A 122 -4.39 11.26 13.91
CA GLY A 122 -5.44 10.51 13.24
C GLY A 122 -4.91 9.25 12.55
N THR A 123 -5.39 9.04 11.33
CA THR A 123 -5.04 7.87 10.52
C THR A 123 -3.85 8.09 9.61
N ALA A 124 -3.38 9.34 9.42
CA ALA A 124 -2.48 9.71 8.34
C ALA A 124 -1.22 8.83 8.23
N PHE A 125 -0.63 8.45 9.37
CA PHE A 125 0.57 7.61 9.45
C PHE A 125 0.35 6.30 10.21
N LYS A 126 -0.89 5.80 10.27
CA LYS A 126 -1.22 4.58 11.03
C LYS A 126 -1.06 3.28 10.27
N LEU A 127 -0.94 3.33 8.95
CA LEU A 127 -0.57 2.19 8.11
C LEU A 127 0.55 2.65 7.17
N HIS A 128 1.73 2.05 7.32
CA HIS A 128 2.93 2.35 6.56
C HIS A 128 3.16 1.25 5.52
N ASP A 129 3.46 1.66 4.30
CA ASP A 129 3.76 0.73 3.22
C ASP A 129 5.20 0.19 3.32
N PHE A 130 5.31 -1.12 3.62
CA PHE A 130 6.54 -1.91 3.63
C PHE A 130 6.64 -2.86 2.43
N GLY A 131 5.83 -2.64 1.40
CA GLY A 131 5.55 -3.60 0.34
C GLY A 131 6.58 -3.67 -0.78
N TYR A 132 7.55 -2.75 -0.84
CA TYR A 132 8.46 -2.66 -1.99
C TYR A 132 9.16 -3.99 -2.31
N ARG A 133 9.72 -4.69 -1.31
CA ARG A 133 10.39 -5.98 -1.52
C ARG A 133 9.42 -7.15 -1.77
N GLY A 134 8.14 -6.97 -1.45
CA GLY A 134 7.12 -8.02 -1.49
C GLY A 134 6.29 -8.05 -2.75
N VAL A 135 6.49 -7.11 -3.68
CA VAL A 135 5.76 -7.05 -4.96
C VAL A 135 6.53 -7.69 -6.12
N SER A 136 5.81 -8.02 -7.19
CA SER A 136 6.35 -8.74 -8.36
C SER A 136 7.28 -7.93 -9.27
N SER A 137 7.27 -6.60 -9.21
CA SER A 137 8.11 -5.74 -10.03
C SER A 137 8.23 -4.32 -9.46
N VAL A 138 9.20 -3.54 -9.96
CA VAL A 138 9.34 -2.11 -9.62
C VAL A 138 8.14 -1.30 -10.11
N GLU A 139 7.57 -1.65 -11.26
CA GLU A 139 6.36 -0.99 -11.77
C GLU A 139 5.16 -1.27 -10.86
N SER A 140 4.97 -2.53 -10.43
CA SER A 140 3.97 -2.89 -9.42
C SER A 140 4.17 -2.11 -8.12
N ALA A 141 5.42 -1.98 -7.65
CA ALA A 141 5.74 -1.20 -6.45
C ALA A 141 5.32 0.28 -6.60
N ALA A 142 5.64 0.87 -7.75
CA ALA A 142 5.32 2.26 -8.06
C ALA A 142 3.80 2.50 -8.08
N ILE A 143 3.05 1.66 -8.81
CA ILE A 143 1.61 1.78 -8.98
C ILE A 143 0.89 1.47 -7.67
N GLY A 144 1.22 0.36 -7.02
CA GLY A 144 0.58 -0.08 -5.78
C GLY A 144 0.85 0.88 -4.62
N GLY A 145 2.11 1.27 -4.41
CA GLY A 145 2.44 2.24 -3.36
C GLY A 145 1.79 3.60 -3.63
N CYS A 146 1.71 4.06 -4.88
CA CYS A 146 1.00 5.31 -5.22
C CYS A 146 -0.50 5.21 -4.90
N ALA A 147 -1.12 4.05 -5.15
CA ALA A 147 -2.50 3.78 -4.79
C ALA A 147 -2.72 3.77 -3.26
N HIS A 148 -1.76 3.30 -2.48
CA HIS A 148 -1.79 3.39 -1.01
C HIS A 148 -1.73 4.85 -0.51
N LEU A 149 -0.90 5.69 -1.16
CA LEU A 149 -0.72 7.10 -0.79
C LEU A 149 -1.98 7.97 -0.95
N VAL A 150 -3.03 7.47 -1.61
CA VAL A 150 -4.36 8.10 -1.62
C VAL A 150 -4.98 8.13 -0.22
N ASN A 151 -4.66 7.12 0.60
CA ASN A 151 -5.28 6.92 1.92
C ASN A 151 -4.36 7.29 3.07
N PHE A 152 -3.06 7.02 2.96
CA PHE A 152 -2.07 7.23 4.02
C PHE A 152 -0.85 8.00 3.51
N LEU A 153 -0.04 8.50 4.44
CA LEU A 153 1.16 9.27 4.13
C LEU A 153 2.45 8.53 4.48
N GLY A 154 2.39 7.31 5.04
CA GLY A 154 3.58 6.52 5.40
C GLY A 154 3.98 5.53 4.30
N THR A 155 5.20 5.60 3.78
CA THR A 155 5.72 4.62 2.81
C THR A 155 7.24 4.52 2.81
N ASP A 156 7.77 3.29 2.72
CA ASP A 156 9.17 3.00 2.37
C ASP A 156 9.34 2.61 0.90
N THR A 157 8.23 2.52 0.16
CA THR A 157 8.22 2.25 -1.28
C THR A 157 8.48 3.55 -2.06
N VAL A 158 9.74 3.96 -2.14
CA VAL A 158 10.15 5.23 -2.80
C VAL A 158 9.61 5.38 -4.23
N ALA A 159 9.47 4.27 -4.97
CA ALA A 159 8.90 4.26 -6.32
C ALA A 159 7.47 4.83 -6.39
N ALA A 160 6.69 4.75 -5.31
CA ALA A 160 5.36 5.32 -5.20
C ALA A 160 5.36 6.84 -5.38
N MET A 161 6.31 7.54 -4.75
CA MET A 161 6.41 9.00 -4.82
C MET A 161 6.82 9.46 -6.22
N ILE A 162 7.68 8.69 -6.89
CA ILE A 162 8.08 8.95 -8.28
C ILE A 162 6.87 8.82 -9.21
N CYS A 163 6.04 7.79 -9.01
CA CYS A 163 4.79 7.59 -9.74
C CYS A 163 3.83 8.78 -9.53
N ALA A 164 3.58 9.17 -8.28
CA ALA A 164 2.72 10.30 -7.94
C ALA A 164 3.19 11.62 -8.57
N SER A 165 4.51 11.87 -8.57
CA SER A 165 5.06 13.07 -9.20
C SER A 165 4.91 13.06 -10.72
N ARG A 166 5.24 11.93 -11.37
CA ARG A 166 5.26 11.80 -12.83
C ARG A 166 3.87 11.81 -13.46
N TYR A 167 2.90 11.13 -12.83
CA TYR A 167 1.59 10.89 -13.43
C TYR A 167 0.46 11.71 -12.79
N TYR A 168 0.62 12.18 -11.55
CA TYR A 168 -0.42 12.89 -10.80
C TYR A 168 -0.02 14.31 -10.38
N GLY A 169 1.15 14.81 -10.81
CA GLY A 169 1.56 16.19 -10.58
C GLY A 169 1.95 16.52 -9.14
N ALA A 170 2.30 15.52 -8.32
CA ALA A 170 2.82 15.80 -6.98
C ALA A 170 4.13 16.62 -7.06
N THR A 171 4.10 17.83 -6.53
CA THR A 171 5.24 18.78 -6.53
C THR A 171 6.17 18.62 -5.32
N LYS A 172 5.75 17.81 -4.35
CA LYS A 172 6.51 17.42 -3.16
C LYS A 172 6.38 15.90 -2.97
N ALA A 173 7.20 15.35 -2.08
CA ALA A 173 7.05 13.96 -1.65
C ALA A 173 5.63 13.72 -1.13
N ALA A 174 4.90 12.81 -1.79
CA ALA A 174 3.51 12.48 -1.47
C ALA A 174 3.37 11.61 -0.21
N GLY A 175 4.49 11.05 0.27
CA GLY A 175 4.58 10.30 1.53
C GLY A 175 5.86 10.65 2.29
N GLY A 176 5.93 10.17 3.52
CA GLY A 176 7.07 10.33 4.42
C GLY A 176 7.47 9.01 5.06
N SER A 177 8.69 9.00 5.58
CA SER A 177 9.22 7.91 6.40
C SER A 177 10.11 8.46 7.50
N VAL A 178 10.56 7.57 8.38
CA VAL A 178 11.39 7.86 9.54
C VAL A 178 12.59 6.91 9.54
N PRO A 179 13.72 7.30 10.15
CA PRO A 179 14.80 6.36 10.38
C PRO A 179 14.30 5.12 11.13
N ALA A 180 14.61 3.94 10.59
CA ALA A 180 14.20 2.66 11.13
C ALA A 180 15.38 1.69 11.09
N SER A 181 15.56 0.89 12.16
CA SER A 181 16.48 -0.25 12.11
C SER A 181 15.84 -1.46 11.42
N GLU A 182 16.68 -2.30 10.84
CA GLU A 182 16.33 -3.68 10.45
C GLU A 182 17.25 -4.66 11.21
N HIS A 183 16.92 -5.96 11.21
CA HIS A 183 17.64 -6.96 12.01
C HIS A 183 19.15 -6.94 11.78
N SER A 184 19.64 -6.70 10.55
CA SER A 184 21.08 -6.65 10.25
C SER A 184 21.82 -5.56 11.04
N THR A 185 21.19 -4.39 11.22
CA THR A 185 21.75 -3.24 11.94
C THR A 185 21.83 -3.44 13.46
N ILE A 186 21.03 -4.36 14.00
CA ILE A 186 21.04 -4.74 15.42
C ILE A 186 21.94 -5.96 15.63
N THR A 187 21.69 -7.05 14.89
CA THR A 187 22.39 -8.34 15.04
C THR A 187 23.88 -8.27 14.73
N SER A 188 24.35 -7.30 13.93
CA SER A 188 25.77 -7.07 13.67
C SER A 188 26.58 -6.66 14.92
N TRP A 189 25.93 -6.26 16.01
CA TRP A 189 26.56 -5.98 17.30
C TRP A 189 26.66 -7.23 18.20
N GLY A 190 26.12 -8.37 17.76
CA GLY A 190 26.04 -9.60 18.55
C GLY A 190 25.00 -9.53 19.67
N VAL A 191 24.75 -10.69 20.31
CA VAL A 191 23.75 -10.82 21.39
C VAL A 191 24.06 -9.90 22.56
N ASP A 192 25.33 -9.83 22.97
CA ASP A 192 25.79 -8.99 24.10
C ASP A 192 25.76 -7.49 23.76
N GLY A 193 25.71 -7.14 22.48
CA GLY A 193 25.70 -5.76 21.99
C GLY A 193 24.31 -5.22 21.64
N GLU A 194 23.23 -5.98 21.82
CA GLU A 194 21.86 -5.58 21.42
C GLU A 194 21.44 -4.23 22.04
N CYS A 195 21.58 -4.07 23.36
CA CYS A 195 21.26 -2.82 24.04
C CYS A 195 22.12 -1.64 23.56
N ALA A 196 23.40 -1.87 23.25
CA ALA A 196 24.29 -0.85 22.70
C ALA A 196 23.88 -0.43 21.28
N ALA A 197 23.46 -1.38 20.44
CA ALA A 197 22.92 -1.10 19.10
C ALA A 197 21.62 -0.27 19.17
N MET A 198 20.72 -0.64 20.07
CA MET A 198 19.49 0.08 20.38
C MET A 198 19.76 1.51 20.87
N LYS A 199 20.71 1.67 21.78
CA LYS A 199 21.16 2.99 22.26
C LYS A 199 21.73 3.82 21.10
N ASN A 200 22.56 3.23 20.26
CA ASN A 200 23.14 3.90 19.10
C ASN A 200 22.04 4.43 18.15
N MET A 201 20.94 3.71 17.94
CA MET A 201 19.80 4.24 17.17
C MET A 201 19.22 5.53 17.77
N LEU A 202 19.10 5.61 19.09
CA LEU A 202 18.62 6.83 19.76
C LEU A 202 19.63 7.99 19.68
N GLU A 203 20.92 7.70 19.69
CA GLU A 203 22.01 8.69 19.63
C GLU A 203 22.26 9.23 18.21
N GLN A 204 22.20 8.37 17.19
CA GLN A 204 22.32 8.79 15.77
C GLN A 204 21.13 9.63 15.32
N TYR A 205 19.94 9.36 15.88
CA TYR A 205 18.71 10.09 15.59
C TYR A 205 18.18 10.76 16.88
N PRO A 206 18.82 11.84 17.36
CA PRO A 206 18.53 12.44 18.66
C PRO A 206 17.20 13.19 18.71
N THR A 207 16.65 13.54 17.54
CA THR A 207 15.37 14.25 17.36
C THR A 207 14.48 13.49 16.38
N GLY A 208 13.19 13.80 16.38
CA GLY A 208 12.23 13.15 15.51
C GLY A 208 11.91 11.71 15.93
N ILE A 209 11.17 11.04 15.06
CA ILE A 209 10.70 9.68 15.28
C ILE A 209 11.80 8.72 14.81
N VAL A 210 12.08 7.68 15.59
CA VAL A 210 12.97 6.58 15.22
C VAL A 210 12.29 5.25 15.54
N ALA A 211 12.22 4.35 14.57
CA ALA A 211 11.70 3.00 14.76
C ALA A 211 12.85 2.03 15.01
N CYS A 212 12.70 1.13 15.98
CA CYS A 212 13.72 0.12 16.26
C CYS A 212 13.12 -1.27 16.35
N VAL A 213 13.54 -2.16 15.46
CA VAL A 213 13.24 -3.59 15.60
C VAL A 213 13.79 -4.09 16.92
N SER A 214 12.96 -4.80 17.68
CA SER A 214 13.24 -5.11 19.09
C SER A 214 13.13 -6.60 19.42
N ASP A 215 12.97 -7.47 18.43
CA ASP A 215 12.87 -8.91 18.58
C ASP A 215 14.05 -9.67 17.97
N SER A 216 15.23 -9.03 17.89
CA SER A 216 16.43 -9.67 17.34
C SER A 216 16.87 -10.89 18.16
N PHE A 217 16.74 -10.83 19.48
CA PHE A 217 17.05 -11.97 20.36
C PHE A 217 15.94 -12.28 21.38
N ASP A 218 15.43 -11.28 22.11
CA ASP A 218 14.31 -11.44 23.05
C ASP A 218 13.52 -10.13 23.17
N LEU A 219 12.31 -10.13 22.62
CA LEU A 219 11.43 -8.96 22.58
C LEU A 219 11.01 -8.47 23.97
N PHE A 220 10.73 -9.38 24.90
CA PHE A 220 10.25 -9.03 26.23
C PHE A 220 11.37 -8.43 27.06
N ARG A 221 12.57 -9.01 26.98
CA ARG A 221 13.78 -8.44 27.57
C ARG A 221 14.08 -7.06 26.99
N ALA A 222 14.02 -6.90 25.67
CA ALA A 222 14.26 -5.62 25.02
C ALA A 222 13.28 -4.53 25.49
N CYS A 223 12.00 -4.87 25.65
CA CYS A 223 11.00 -3.92 26.15
C CYS A 223 11.15 -3.61 27.64
N LYS A 224 11.47 -4.63 28.46
CA LYS A 224 11.49 -4.52 29.92
C LYS A 224 12.82 -3.96 30.45
N ASP A 225 13.92 -4.59 30.03
CA ASP A 225 15.24 -4.37 30.63
C ASP A 225 16.03 -3.32 29.85
N TYR A 226 15.87 -3.23 28.52
CA TYR A 226 16.55 -2.20 27.72
C TYR A 226 15.72 -0.92 27.63
N TRP A 227 14.65 -0.90 26.85
CA TRP A 227 13.82 0.30 26.68
C TRP A 227 13.18 0.77 27.99
N GLY A 228 12.68 -0.17 28.78
CA GLY A 228 12.00 0.11 30.04
C GLY A 228 12.92 0.42 31.22
N THR A 229 14.21 0.09 31.15
CA THR A 229 15.14 0.31 32.27
C THR A 229 16.42 1.03 31.83
N GLU A 230 17.34 0.37 31.13
CA GLU A 230 18.66 0.92 30.80
C GLU A 230 18.61 2.20 29.93
N LEU A 231 17.66 2.26 28.99
CA LEU A 231 17.51 3.34 28.02
C LEU A 231 16.33 4.27 28.33
N LYS A 232 15.65 4.05 29.46
CA LYS A 232 14.43 4.76 29.86
C LYS A 232 14.64 6.27 29.90
N ASP A 233 15.68 6.73 30.58
CA ASP A 233 15.96 8.17 30.71
C ASP A 233 16.30 8.83 29.38
N LEU A 234 17.01 8.11 28.51
CA LEU A 234 17.33 8.60 27.16
C LEU A 234 16.05 8.77 26.33
N ILE A 235 15.09 7.86 26.45
CA ILE A 235 13.78 7.94 25.79
C ILE A 235 12.95 9.10 26.36
N LYS A 236 12.88 9.26 27.69
CA LYS A 236 12.16 10.38 28.33
C LYS A 236 12.72 11.73 27.90
N GLY A 237 14.04 11.85 27.80
CA GLY A 237 14.74 13.06 27.35
C GLY A 237 14.54 13.41 25.86
N ARG A 238 13.86 12.57 25.07
CA ARG A 238 13.57 12.86 23.66
C ARG A 238 12.55 13.97 23.48
N ILE A 239 11.68 14.21 24.46
CA ILE A 239 10.77 15.35 24.50
C ILE A 239 11.20 16.28 25.63
N SER A 240 11.76 17.43 25.29
CA SER A 240 12.18 18.46 26.27
C SER A 240 12.19 19.85 25.64
N GLY A 241 11.47 20.79 26.25
CA GLY A 241 11.31 22.15 25.70
C GLY A 241 10.75 22.11 24.28
N GLU A 242 11.50 22.64 23.32
CA GLU A 242 11.14 22.64 21.88
C GLU A 242 11.56 21.35 21.15
N LYS A 243 12.32 20.45 21.81
CA LYS A 243 12.79 19.21 21.23
C LYS A 243 11.64 18.19 21.19
N PHE A 244 11.31 17.72 19.99
CA PHE A 244 10.44 16.55 19.80
C PHE A 244 11.25 15.33 19.39
N GLY A 245 10.96 14.19 20.01
CA GLY A 245 11.48 12.91 19.59
C GLY A 245 10.64 11.76 20.16
N ARG A 246 10.57 10.67 19.41
CA ARG A 246 9.76 9.50 19.78
C ARG A 246 10.46 8.22 19.36
N LEU A 247 10.56 7.26 20.28
CA LEU A 247 10.91 5.89 19.96
C LEU A 247 9.65 5.14 19.51
N VAL A 248 9.77 4.35 18.45
CA VAL A 248 8.76 3.38 18.03
C VAL A 248 9.34 1.99 18.16
N VAL A 249 8.85 1.22 19.13
CA VAL A 249 9.26 -0.17 19.35
C VAL A 249 8.59 -1.05 18.31
N ARG A 250 9.37 -1.85 17.58
CA ARG A 250 8.87 -2.70 16.51
C ARG A 250 9.08 -4.19 16.80
N PRO A 251 8.03 -4.94 17.18
CA PRO A 251 8.01 -6.41 17.04
C PRO A 251 7.89 -6.83 15.57
N ASP A 252 8.45 -8.00 15.22
CA ASP A 252 8.43 -8.57 13.87
C ASP A 252 8.21 -10.10 13.87
N SER A 253 7.72 -10.67 14.98
CA SER A 253 7.48 -12.10 15.15
C SER A 253 6.40 -12.41 16.20
N GLY A 254 5.79 -13.61 16.08
CA GLY A 254 4.74 -14.12 16.98
C GLY A 254 3.32 -13.73 16.56
N ASP A 255 2.32 -14.10 17.37
CA ASP A 255 0.93 -13.69 17.10
C ASP A 255 0.77 -12.17 17.28
N PRO A 256 0.38 -11.40 16.25
CA PRO A 256 0.37 -9.94 16.33
C PRO A 256 -0.52 -9.37 17.45
N ALA A 257 -1.68 -9.97 17.71
CA ALA A 257 -2.63 -9.44 18.70
C ALA A 257 -2.13 -9.70 20.13
N GLU A 258 -1.62 -10.90 20.39
CA GLU A 258 -1.04 -11.28 21.67
C GLU A 258 0.25 -10.48 21.95
N ILE A 259 1.20 -10.50 21.02
CA ILE A 259 2.51 -9.85 21.18
C ILE A 259 2.36 -8.35 21.38
N CYS A 260 1.59 -7.66 20.54
CA CYS A 260 1.36 -6.22 20.69
C CYS A 260 0.74 -5.88 22.05
N THR A 261 -0.23 -6.67 22.50
CA THR A 261 -0.88 -6.45 23.80
C THR A 261 0.11 -6.64 24.94
N GLN A 262 0.94 -7.69 24.91
CA GLN A 262 1.91 -7.97 25.96
C GLN A 262 3.00 -6.90 26.04
N ILE A 263 3.60 -6.50 24.91
CA ILE A 263 4.65 -5.48 24.92
C ILE A 263 4.12 -4.11 25.33
N ILE A 264 2.90 -3.73 24.89
CA ILE A 264 2.30 -2.46 25.33
C ILE A 264 2.03 -2.50 26.84
N LYS A 265 1.58 -3.61 27.41
CA LYS A 265 1.43 -3.76 28.87
C LYS A 265 2.76 -3.61 29.61
N ILE A 266 3.84 -4.20 29.10
CA ILE A 266 5.18 -4.05 29.68
C ILE A 266 5.61 -2.59 29.65
N LEU A 267 5.45 -1.91 28.50
CA LEU A 267 5.81 -0.50 28.37
C LEU A 267 4.93 0.41 29.24
N LEU A 268 3.63 0.11 29.39
CA LEU A 268 2.73 0.84 30.29
C LEU A 268 3.17 0.71 31.75
N GLU A 269 3.65 -0.46 32.20
CA GLU A 269 4.19 -0.62 33.55
C GLU A 269 5.55 0.07 33.70
N GLN A 270 6.44 -0.09 32.72
CA GLN A 270 7.78 0.49 32.76
C GLN A 270 7.77 2.02 32.75
N PHE A 271 6.80 2.64 32.08
CA PHE A 271 6.65 4.10 32.00
C PHE A 271 5.44 4.63 32.78
N LYS A 272 4.96 3.89 33.79
CA LYS A 272 3.70 4.15 34.50
C LYS A 272 3.56 5.56 35.07
N GLU A 273 4.67 6.23 35.39
CA GLU A 273 4.65 7.58 35.95
C GLU A 273 4.15 8.64 34.96
N ASP A 274 4.25 8.37 33.65
CA ASP A 274 3.90 9.31 32.57
C ASP A 274 2.75 8.77 31.69
N VAL A 275 2.13 7.65 32.08
CA VAL A 275 0.97 7.06 31.40
C VAL A 275 -0.25 7.94 31.63
N THR A 276 -1.00 8.20 30.55
CA THR A 276 -2.27 8.92 30.60
C THR A 276 -3.43 7.98 30.32
N VAL A 277 -4.64 8.45 30.61
CA VAL A 277 -5.89 7.74 30.31
C VAL A 277 -6.71 8.64 29.40
N THR A 278 -7.21 8.08 28.31
CA THR A 278 -8.07 8.77 27.35
C THR A 278 -9.43 9.08 27.97
N SER A 279 -10.21 9.95 27.31
CA SER A 279 -11.57 10.30 27.75
C SER A 279 -12.52 9.09 27.82
N THR A 280 -12.23 8.01 27.10
CA THR A 280 -13.00 6.75 27.11
C THR A 280 -12.44 5.69 28.06
N GLY A 281 -11.46 6.03 28.91
CA GLY A 281 -10.94 5.13 29.94
C GLY A 281 -9.82 4.19 29.51
N HIS A 282 -9.24 4.37 28.32
CA HIS A 282 -8.17 3.52 27.80
C HIS A 282 -6.78 4.11 28.09
N LYS A 283 -5.82 3.27 28.48
CA LYS A 283 -4.44 3.64 28.80
C LYS A 283 -3.66 4.04 27.56
N MET A 284 -2.87 5.09 27.69
CA MET A 284 -2.06 5.68 26.63
C MET A 284 -0.61 5.83 27.09
N LEU A 285 0.32 5.32 26.28
CA LEU A 285 1.76 5.45 26.48
C LEU A 285 2.17 6.93 26.44
N PRO A 286 3.22 7.32 27.18
CA PRO A 286 3.75 8.67 27.12
C PRO A 286 4.11 9.09 25.69
N PRO A 287 4.05 10.38 25.33
CA PRO A 287 4.16 10.84 23.95
C PRO A 287 5.49 10.55 23.25
N TYR A 288 6.54 10.18 24.00
CA TYR A 288 7.88 9.85 23.48
C TYR A 288 8.06 8.37 23.14
N ILE A 289 7.07 7.49 23.36
CA ILE A 289 7.17 6.07 23.02
C ILE A 289 5.87 5.51 22.42
N ARG A 290 5.98 4.78 21.31
CA ARG A 290 4.86 4.09 20.63
C ARG A 290 5.31 2.71 20.15
N VAL A 291 4.37 1.93 19.61
CA VAL A 291 4.63 0.62 19.02
C VAL A 291 4.27 0.64 17.53
N LEU A 292 4.99 -0.14 16.72
CA LEU A 292 4.62 -0.42 15.33
C LEU A 292 4.69 -1.92 15.05
N GLN A 293 3.58 -2.53 14.66
CA GLN A 293 3.55 -3.93 14.21
C GLN A 293 3.79 -3.98 12.70
N GLY A 294 4.85 -4.65 12.26
CA GLY A 294 5.21 -4.76 10.83
C GLY A 294 4.96 -6.14 10.21
N ASP A 295 4.87 -7.18 11.03
CA ASP A 295 4.68 -8.57 10.60
C ASP A 295 3.22 -9.01 10.66
N GLY A 296 2.79 -9.88 9.73
CA GLY A 296 1.44 -10.44 9.73
C GLY A 296 0.28 -9.43 9.62
N VAL A 297 0.55 -8.19 9.14
CA VAL A 297 -0.47 -7.13 9.06
C VAL A 297 -1.24 -7.19 7.76
N ASP A 298 -2.55 -7.46 7.84
CA ASP A 298 -3.51 -7.33 6.75
C ASP A 298 -4.87 -6.79 7.22
N TRP A 299 -5.85 -6.78 6.31
CA TRP A 299 -7.18 -6.22 6.56
C TRP A 299 -7.98 -7.00 7.62
N GLU A 300 -7.64 -8.26 7.89
CA GLU A 300 -8.26 -9.09 8.94
C GLU A 300 -7.50 -8.94 10.26
N ALA A 301 -6.17 -8.88 10.22
CA ALA A 301 -5.33 -8.77 11.40
C ALA A 301 -5.50 -7.43 12.14
N ILE A 302 -5.56 -6.30 11.43
CA ILE A 302 -5.69 -4.96 12.04
C ILE A 302 -6.88 -4.85 13.00
N PRO A 303 -8.14 -5.15 12.60
CA PRO A 303 -9.27 -5.08 13.52
C PRO A 303 -9.12 -6.06 14.69
N HIS A 304 -8.53 -7.24 14.48
CA HIS A 304 -8.30 -8.20 15.56
C HIS A 304 -7.32 -7.64 16.61
N ILE A 305 -6.18 -7.10 16.19
CA ILE A 305 -5.19 -6.48 17.08
C ILE A 305 -5.83 -5.32 17.85
N LEU A 306 -6.52 -4.41 17.15
CA LEU A 306 -7.11 -3.23 17.76
C LEU A 306 -8.26 -3.57 18.71
N GLN A 307 -9.06 -4.59 18.41
CA GLN A 307 -10.08 -5.10 19.32
C GLN A 307 -9.45 -5.67 20.58
N THR A 308 -8.42 -6.51 20.45
CA THR A 308 -7.72 -7.09 21.61
C THR A 308 -7.11 -6.01 22.50
N LEU A 309 -6.51 -4.96 21.92
CA LEU A 309 -6.00 -3.82 22.69
C LEU A 309 -7.13 -3.09 23.45
N MET A 310 -8.23 -2.79 22.76
CA MET A 310 -9.38 -2.12 23.34
C MET A 310 -9.99 -2.94 24.50
N ASP A 311 -10.17 -4.25 24.33
CA ASP A 311 -10.69 -5.16 25.36
C ASP A 311 -9.76 -5.24 26.59
N ASN A 312 -8.47 -4.94 26.40
CA ASN A 312 -7.48 -4.86 27.47
C ASN A 312 -7.33 -3.43 28.04
N GLY A 313 -8.22 -2.51 27.69
CA GLY A 313 -8.22 -1.12 28.18
C GLY A 313 -7.03 -0.31 27.65
N ILE A 314 -6.52 -0.62 26.46
CA ILE A 314 -5.37 0.06 25.83
C ILE A 314 -5.88 0.88 24.65
N ALA A 315 -5.43 2.13 24.55
CA ALA A 315 -5.83 3.01 23.45
C ALA A 315 -5.22 2.56 22.12
N ALA A 316 -6.00 2.57 21.04
CA ALA A 316 -5.55 2.21 19.71
C ALA A 316 -4.43 3.14 19.21
N ASP A 317 -4.37 4.37 19.72
CA ASP A 317 -3.37 5.34 19.31
C ASP A 317 -1.95 5.03 19.82
N ASN A 318 -1.79 4.00 20.66
CA ASN A 318 -0.48 3.47 21.06
C ASN A 318 0.29 2.78 19.93
N ILE A 319 -0.43 2.31 18.90
CA ILE A 319 0.14 1.47 17.86
C ILE A 319 -0.07 2.08 16.46
N GLY A 320 0.91 1.86 15.58
CA GLY A 320 0.80 1.97 14.13
C GLY A 320 1.11 0.63 13.47
N PHE A 321 0.86 0.53 12.18
CA PHE A 321 1.03 -0.71 11.43
C PHE A 321 1.95 -0.50 10.24
N GLY A 322 2.75 -1.49 9.90
CA GLY A 322 3.45 -1.62 8.63
C GLY A 322 2.91 -2.84 7.90
N SER A 323 2.57 -2.72 6.62
CA SER A 323 2.10 -3.86 5.83
C SER A 323 2.83 -3.93 4.49
N GLY A 324 3.32 -5.13 4.16
CA GLY A 324 4.11 -5.39 2.97
C GLY A 324 3.31 -6.11 1.88
N GLY A 325 3.56 -7.41 1.74
CA GLY A 325 2.92 -8.24 0.72
C GLY A 325 1.39 -8.25 0.83
N ALA A 326 0.81 -8.20 2.02
CA ALA A 326 -0.64 -8.15 2.19
C ALA A 326 -1.28 -6.83 1.69
N LEU A 327 -0.53 -5.74 1.75
CA LEU A 327 -0.98 -4.44 1.25
C LEU A 327 -0.91 -4.37 -0.28
N LEU A 328 0.20 -4.83 -0.87
CA LEU A 328 0.52 -4.58 -2.28
C LEU A 328 0.52 -5.80 -3.20
N GLN A 329 0.51 -7.04 -2.70
CA GLN A 329 0.73 -8.26 -3.52
C GLN A 329 -0.31 -9.38 -3.30
N LYS A 330 -0.84 -9.57 -2.08
CA LYS A 330 -1.82 -10.61 -1.72
C LYS A 330 -3.24 -10.20 -2.16
N LEU A 331 -3.37 -9.80 -3.42
CA LEU A 331 -4.57 -9.27 -4.06
C LEU A 331 -4.67 -9.90 -5.45
N ASN A 332 -5.88 -10.00 -6.01
CA ASN A 332 -6.03 -10.40 -7.41
C ASN A 332 -7.19 -9.63 -8.07
N ARG A 333 -7.29 -9.74 -9.40
CA ARG A 333 -8.35 -9.09 -10.18
C ARG A 333 -9.76 -9.44 -9.69
N ASP A 334 -9.92 -10.64 -9.13
CA ASP A 334 -11.20 -11.15 -8.66
C ASP A 334 -11.59 -10.68 -7.26
N THR A 335 -10.68 -10.06 -6.49
CA THR A 335 -10.97 -9.46 -5.17
C THR A 335 -12.18 -8.52 -5.22
N PHE A 336 -12.27 -7.67 -6.26
CA PHE A 336 -13.45 -6.84 -6.54
C PHE A 336 -14.18 -7.24 -7.83
N LYS A 337 -13.85 -8.41 -8.40
CA LYS A 337 -14.41 -8.92 -9.66
C LYS A 337 -14.28 -7.91 -10.81
N CYS A 338 -13.16 -7.20 -10.89
CA CYS A 338 -12.91 -6.17 -11.91
C CYS A 338 -12.98 -6.79 -13.30
N ALA A 339 -13.88 -6.28 -14.16
CA ALA A 339 -14.11 -6.83 -15.48
C ALA A 339 -14.33 -5.73 -16.52
N PHE A 340 -13.88 -5.99 -17.74
CA PHE A 340 -14.16 -5.17 -18.91
C PHE A 340 -14.99 -6.01 -19.89
N LYS A 341 -16.10 -5.49 -20.40
CA LYS A 341 -17.03 -6.26 -21.24
C LYS A 341 -17.64 -5.34 -22.30
N CYS A 342 -17.87 -5.89 -23.49
CA CYS A 342 -18.67 -5.23 -24.52
C CYS A 342 -20.12 -5.18 -24.05
N ALA A 343 -20.75 -4.01 -24.19
CA ALA A 343 -22.14 -3.76 -23.80
C ALA A 343 -23.02 -3.33 -24.99
N ASP A 344 -22.43 -2.79 -26.06
CA ASP A 344 -23.14 -2.35 -27.26
C ASP A 344 -22.23 -2.48 -28.49
N ILE A 345 -22.83 -2.78 -29.65
CA ILE A 345 -22.17 -2.83 -30.95
C ILE A 345 -23.08 -2.22 -32.04
N ILE A 346 -22.48 -1.52 -33.01
CA ILE A 346 -23.20 -0.98 -34.16
C ILE A 346 -22.93 -1.85 -35.39
N ILE A 347 -23.97 -2.45 -35.96
CA ILE A 347 -23.91 -3.26 -37.18
C ILE A 347 -24.84 -2.66 -38.22
N ASN A 348 -24.33 -2.35 -39.42
CA ASN A 348 -25.09 -1.72 -40.50
C ASN A 348 -25.87 -0.46 -40.05
N GLY A 349 -25.22 0.37 -39.22
CA GLY A 349 -25.79 1.61 -38.68
C GLY A 349 -26.84 1.44 -37.57
N LYS A 350 -27.04 0.22 -37.06
CA LYS A 350 -27.98 -0.06 -35.97
C LYS A 350 -27.27 -0.53 -34.72
N SER A 351 -27.56 0.11 -33.59
CA SER A 351 -27.11 -0.33 -32.25
C SER A 351 -27.72 -1.67 -31.89
N ARG A 352 -26.93 -2.50 -31.21
CA ARG A 352 -27.32 -3.77 -30.62
C ARG A 352 -26.67 -3.86 -29.25
N GLU A 353 -27.50 -4.00 -28.23
CA GLU A 353 -27.04 -4.37 -26.90
C GLU A 353 -26.44 -5.78 -26.91
N VAL A 354 -25.31 -5.95 -26.22
CA VAL A 354 -24.61 -7.23 -26.10
C VAL A 354 -24.35 -7.48 -24.62
N PHE A 355 -24.69 -8.68 -24.16
CA PHE A 355 -24.43 -9.11 -22.79
C PHE A 355 -24.13 -10.61 -22.76
N LYS A 356 -23.52 -11.04 -21.66
CA LYS A 356 -23.33 -12.46 -21.34
C LYS A 356 -24.18 -12.78 -20.12
N ASP A 357 -25.02 -13.80 -20.25
CA ASP A 357 -25.83 -14.35 -19.16
C ASP A 357 -25.60 -15.87 -19.09
N PRO A 358 -24.49 -16.32 -18.49
CA PRO A 358 -24.21 -17.74 -18.37
C PRO A 358 -25.16 -18.33 -17.31
N GLY A 359 -25.87 -19.41 -17.65
CA GLY A 359 -26.77 -20.07 -16.71
C GLY A 359 -26.04 -20.50 -15.43
N GLY A 360 -26.62 -20.15 -14.27
CA GLY A 360 -26.14 -20.46 -12.93
C GLY A 360 -27.28 -20.47 -11.94
#